data_AF-A0A4Q8L4H5-F1
#
_entry.id   AF-A0A4Q8L4H5-F1
#
_cell.length_a   1.000
_cell.length_b   1.000
_cell.length_c   1.000
_cell.angle_alpha   90.00
_cell.angle_beta   90.00
_cell.angle_gamma   90.00
#
_symmetry.space_group_name_H-M   'P 1'
#
loop_
_entity.id
_entity.type
_entity.pdbx_description
1 polymer ?
#
loop_
_entity_poly.entity_id
_entity_poly.type
_entity_poly.pdbx_seq_one_letter_code
_entity_poly.pdbx_strand_id
1 'polypeptide(L)'
;MQTIIPHLWYDTEAKEAVAFYVDLFGGKLDWTYTITDTPSGDSDLIQFQLGDMTLAAISAGPYFKLNESMSLMVNVASKDDVSRLYETLSDGGRVLMPLGEYPFSPYYVWLEDRFGLSWQLSYAPDLDKPYQFEICLLFSQDQVGLAQPMLDYYKDKLPQASVGQISYYGEGEAPVEAAKLNYAELLIGDQKIIAMDHGYGGVASFNEAFSLMVYVDSQEEADSWYEIVSAVPEAEICGWAKDQFGISWQIVPRILMEAYDSASPEQIKAVNAAVMTMKRLDIASIQVLLD
;
A
#
# COMPACT_ATOMS: atom_id res chain seq x y z
N MET A 1 3.06 -9.16 14.32
CA MET A 1 1.77 -8.93 13.61
C MET A 1 1.98 -7.74 12.70
N GLN A 2 1.52 -7.81 11.45
CA GLN A 2 1.71 -6.73 10.49
C GLN A 2 1.01 -5.44 10.97
N THR A 3 1.74 -4.33 10.95
CA THR A 3 1.22 -3.03 11.42
C THR A 3 0.58 -2.24 10.28
N ILE A 4 1.25 -2.20 9.12
CA ILE A 4 0.82 -1.42 7.95
C ILE A 4 0.22 -2.35 6.91
N ILE A 5 -1.01 -2.11 6.48
CA ILE A 5 -1.70 -2.89 5.45
C ILE A 5 -1.72 -2.09 4.14
N PRO A 6 -1.06 -2.56 3.06
CA PRO A 6 -1.25 -1.99 1.73
C PRO A 6 -2.71 -2.00 1.36
N HIS A 7 -3.24 -0.86 0.95
CA HIS A 7 -4.62 -0.72 0.53
C HIS A 7 -4.70 -0.20 -0.90
N LEU A 8 -5.31 -1.00 -1.78
CA LEU A 8 -5.39 -0.79 -3.22
C LEU A 8 -6.77 -0.28 -3.64
N TRP A 9 -6.80 0.85 -4.34
CA TRP A 9 -8.04 1.43 -4.86
C TRP A 9 -8.19 1.12 -6.34
N TYR A 10 -9.32 0.53 -6.69
CA TYR A 10 -9.76 0.28 -8.04
C TYR A 10 -11.07 1.03 -8.34
N ASP A 11 -11.36 1.23 -9.61
CA ASP A 11 -12.60 1.88 -10.00
C ASP A 11 -13.78 0.91 -9.80
N THR A 12 -13.65 -0.29 -10.37
CA THR A 12 -14.67 -1.36 -10.28
C THR A 12 -14.08 -2.77 -10.14
N GLU A 13 -12.76 -2.92 -10.24
CA GLU A 13 -12.10 -4.19 -10.54
C GLU A 13 -11.55 -4.93 -9.32
N ALA A 14 -11.75 -4.42 -8.09
CA ALA A 14 -11.05 -4.95 -6.91
C ALA A 14 -11.26 -6.47 -6.72
N LYS A 15 -12.50 -6.96 -6.88
CA LYS A 15 -12.79 -8.41 -6.77
C LYS A 15 -12.04 -9.23 -7.81
N GLU A 16 -11.98 -8.74 -9.05
CA GLU A 16 -11.28 -9.43 -10.14
C GLU A 16 -9.76 -9.43 -9.92
N ALA A 17 -9.20 -8.27 -9.57
CA ALA A 17 -7.79 -8.10 -9.28
C ALA A 17 -7.34 -8.99 -8.11
N VAL A 18 -8.07 -8.97 -7.00
CA VAL A 18 -7.77 -9.79 -5.83
C VAL A 18 -7.85 -11.28 -6.14
N ALA A 19 -8.89 -11.73 -6.85
CA ALA A 19 -9.00 -13.14 -7.26
C ALA A 19 -7.82 -13.57 -8.12
N PHE A 20 -7.39 -12.71 -9.05
CA PHE A 20 -6.22 -12.95 -9.89
C PHE A 20 -4.91 -13.04 -9.07
N TYR A 21 -4.67 -12.13 -8.12
CA TYR A 21 -3.44 -12.18 -7.30
C TYR A 21 -3.42 -13.37 -6.35
N VAL A 22 -4.57 -13.69 -5.73
CA VAL A 22 -4.70 -14.85 -4.83
C VAL A 22 -4.41 -16.15 -5.59
N ASP A 23 -4.94 -16.31 -6.80
CA ASP A 23 -4.64 -17.48 -7.64
C ASP A 23 -3.16 -17.52 -8.07
N LEU A 24 -2.62 -16.39 -8.52
CA LEU A 24 -1.26 -16.29 -9.06
C LEU A 24 -0.15 -16.63 -8.04
N PHE A 25 -0.30 -16.16 -6.80
CA PHE A 25 0.68 -16.28 -5.73
C PHE A 25 0.34 -17.36 -4.70
N GLY A 26 -0.82 -18.03 -4.80
CA GLY A 26 -1.27 -19.01 -3.81
C GLY A 26 -1.68 -18.36 -2.47
N GLY A 27 -2.39 -17.24 -2.54
CA GLY A 27 -2.86 -16.47 -1.40
C GLY A 27 -4.16 -16.98 -0.77
N LYS A 28 -4.78 -16.13 0.06
CA LYS A 28 -6.06 -16.40 0.71
C LYS A 28 -6.94 -15.15 0.72
N LEU A 29 -8.22 -15.31 0.38
CA LEU A 29 -9.23 -14.29 0.66
C LEU A 29 -9.64 -14.38 2.14
N ASP A 30 -9.54 -13.27 2.89
CA ASP A 30 -9.94 -13.24 4.29
C ASP A 30 -11.43 -12.91 4.44
N TRP A 31 -11.86 -11.80 3.85
CA TRP A 31 -13.27 -11.40 3.83
C TRP A 31 -13.55 -10.45 2.67
N THR A 32 -14.83 -10.33 2.32
CA THR A 32 -15.33 -9.36 1.35
C THR A 32 -16.68 -8.82 1.83
N TYR A 33 -16.90 -7.53 1.62
CA TYR A 33 -18.16 -6.86 1.92
C TYR A 33 -18.51 -5.90 0.78
N THR A 34 -19.79 -5.79 0.44
CA THR A 34 -20.27 -4.82 -0.55
C THR A 34 -21.16 -3.81 0.14
N ILE A 35 -20.74 -2.55 0.15
CA ILE A 35 -21.57 -1.42 0.57
C ILE A 35 -22.47 -1.06 -0.61
N THR A 36 -23.78 -1.21 -0.43
CA THR A 36 -24.77 -0.80 -1.42
C THR A 36 -25.25 0.62 -1.17
N ASP A 37 -25.88 1.24 -2.17
CA ASP A 37 -26.54 2.56 -2.06
C ASP A 37 -25.58 3.73 -1.72
N THR A 38 -24.30 3.67 -2.10
CA THR A 38 -23.40 4.82 -1.96
C THR A 38 -23.62 5.85 -3.09
N PRO A 39 -23.21 7.13 -2.92
CA PRO A 39 -23.33 8.15 -3.96
C PRO A 39 -22.69 7.78 -5.31
N SER A 40 -21.69 6.88 -5.29
CA SER A 40 -20.91 6.45 -6.46
C SER A 40 -21.26 5.05 -6.97
N GLY A 41 -22.30 4.41 -6.43
CA GLY A 41 -22.66 3.01 -6.73
C GLY A 41 -22.20 2.02 -5.66
N ASP A 42 -22.29 0.74 -5.93
CA ASP A 42 -21.84 -0.28 -4.98
C ASP A 42 -20.33 -0.19 -4.80
N SER A 43 -19.88 -0.32 -3.55
CA SER A 43 -18.46 -0.30 -3.20
C SER A 43 -18.04 -1.61 -2.57
N ASP A 44 -17.05 -2.26 -3.17
CA ASP A 44 -16.53 -3.52 -2.69
C ASP A 44 -15.33 -3.29 -1.78
N LEU A 45 -15.38 -3.82 -0.56
CA LEU A 45 -14.29 -3.89 0.39
C LEU A 45 -13.78 -5.32 0.46
N ILE A 46 -12.47 -5.50 0.42
CA ILE A 46 -11.85 -6.83 0.36
C ILE A 46 -10.58 -6.83 1.19
N GLN A 47 -10.37 -7.88 1.98
CA GLN A 47 -9.07 -8.17 2.57
C GLN A 47 -8.62 -9.56 2.17
N PHE A 48 -7.32 -9.67 1.90
CA PHE A 48 -6.70 -10.90 1.41
C PHE A 48 -5.23 -10.96 1.84
N GLN A 49 -4.63 -12.13 1.71
CA GLN A 49 -3.25 -12.40 2.07
C GLN A 49 -2.49 -12.96 0.88
N LEU A 50 -1.29 -12.43 0.64
CA LEU A 50 -0.30 -12.97 -0.29
C LEU A 50 0.98 -13.27 0.52
N GLY A 51 1.32 -14.55 0.65
CA GLY A 51 2.41 -14.96 1.54
C GLY A 51 2.13 -14.55 2.99
N ASP A 52 3.03 -13.77 3.57
CA ASP A 52 2.93 -13.20 4.92
C ASP A 52 2.35 -11.77 4.95
N MET A 53 2.01 -11.20 3.79
CA MET A 53 1.46 -9.85 3.70
C MET A 53 -0.07 -9.90 3.57
N THR A 54 -0.74 -9.27 4.52
CA THR A 54 -2.15 -8.89 4.43
C THR A 54 -2.28 -7.61 3.61
N LEU A 55 -3.23 -7.58 2.68
CA LEU A 55 -3.59 -6.42 1.87
C LEU A 55 -5.10 -6.18 1.97
N ALA A 56 -5.49 -4.95 1.69
CA ALA A 56 -6.87 -4.57 1.49
C ALA A 56 -7.07 -3.98 0.08
N ALA A 57 -8.28 -4.08 -0.44
CA ALA A 57 -8.65 -3.43 -1.69
C ALA A 57 -10.07 -2.89 -1.64
N ILE A 58 -10.31 -1.80 -2.36
CA ILE A 58 -11.62 -1.20 -2.56
C ILE A 58 -11.95 -1.05 -4.05
N SER A 59 -13.22 -1.26 -4.41
CA SER A 59 -13.78 -0.67 -5.65
C SER A 59 -14.63 0.53 -5.29
N ALA A 60 -14.25 1.71 -5.76
CA ALA A 60 -15.02 2.94 -5.59
C ALA A 60 -14.51 3.98 -6.61
N GLY A 61 -15.02 4.03 -7.83
CA GLY A 61 -14.47 4.92 -8.87
C GLY A 61 -15.47 5.73 -9.68
N PRO A 62 -15.00 6.52 -10.65
CA PRO A 62 -13.60 6.65 -11.08
C PRO A 62 -12.86 7.85 -10.47
N TYR A 63 -12.11 7.65 -9.38
CA TYR A 63 -11.47 8.75 -8.62
C TYR A 63 -9.95 8.75 -8.69
N PHE A 64 -9.31 7.58 -8.54
CA PHE A 64 -7.86 7.47 -8.42
C PHE A 64 -7.34 6.32 -9.28
N LYS A 65 -6.09 6.43 -9.73
CA LYS A 65 -5.43 5.38 -10.52
C LYS A 65 -4.08 5.02 -9.92
N LEU A 66 -3.85 3.72 -9.77
CA LEU A 66 -2.55 3.17 -9.41
C LEU A 66 -1.49 3.62 -10.43
N ASN A 67 -0.26 3.80 -9.94
CA ASN A 67 0.89 4.22 -10.75
C ASN A 67 2.18 3.70 -10.11
N GLU A 68 3.31 3.96 -10.77
CA GLU A 68 4.62 3.43 -10.41
C GLU A 68 5.25 4.01 -9.12
N SER A 69 4.69 5.09 -8.55
CA SER A 69 5.22 5.69 -7.31
C SER A 69 5.08 4.76 -6.10
N MET A 70 4.07 3.89 -6.07
CA MET A 70 3.96 2.83 -5.07
C MET A 70 3.80 1.48 -5.75
N SER A 71 4.61 0.52 -5.33
CA SER A 71 4.66 -0.82 -5.91
C SER A 71 4.79 -1.90 -4.85
N LEU A 72 4.50 -3.14 -5.25
CA LEU A 72 4.83 -4.32 -4.47
C LEU A 72 6.10 -4.94 -5.03
N MET A 73 7.16 -4.98 -4.22
CA MET A 73 8.32 -5.80 -4.53
C MET A 73 8.10 -7.21 -4.04
N VAL A 74 8.37 -8.18 -4.90
CA VAL A 74 8.31 -9.60 -4.61
C VAL A 74 9.70 -10.16 -4.81
N ASN A 75 10.36 -10.50 -3.70
CA ASN A 75 11.56 -11.32 -3.74
C ASN A 75 11.12 -12.78 -3.97
N VAL A 76 11.74 -13.44 -4.95
CA VAL A 76 11.30 -14.74 -5.48
C VAL A 76 12.45 -15.74 -5.44
N ALA A 77 12.22 -16.90 -4.84
CA ALA A 77 13.26 -17.90 -4.59
C ALA A 77 13.86 -18.54 -5.85
N SER A 78 13.12 -18.54 -6.98
CA SER A 78 13.53 -19.21 -8.22
C SER A 78 13.43 -18.27 -9.43
N LYS A 79 14.37 -18.39 -10.38
CA LYS A 79 14.27 -17.64 -11.66
C LYS A 79 13.07 -18.08 -12.49
N ASP A 80 12.73 -19.38 -12.46
CA ASP A 80 11.59 -19.92 -13.19
C ASP A 80 10.27 -19.30 -12.71
N ASP A 81 10.12 -19.07 -11.39
CA ASP A 81 8.97 -18.36 -10.85
C ASP A 81 8.96 -16.88 -11.24
N VAL A 82 10.12 -16.21 -11.25
CA VAL A 82 10.19 -14.82 -11.77
C VAL A 82 9.70 -14.78 -13.22
N SER A 83 10.15 -15.70 -14.08
CA SER A 83 9.71 -15.76 -15.48
C SER A 83 8.20 -16.03 -15.59
N ARG A 84 7.67 -16.99 -14.83
CA ARG A 84 6.23 -17.32 -14.80
C ARG A 84 5.37 -16.14 -14.36
N LEU A 85 5.76 -15.47 -13.28
CA LEU A 85 5.08 -14.30 -12.75
C LEU A 85 5.13 -13.15 -13.75
N TYR A 86 6.30 -12.90 -14.36
CA TYR A 86 6.46 -11.90 -15.41
C TYR A 86 5.54 -12.15 -16.61
N GLU A 87 5.53 -13.38 -17.16
CA GLU A 87 4.67 -13.75 -18.28
C GLU A 87 3.19 -13.50 -17.97
N THR A 88 2.76 -13.79 -16.73
CA THR A 88 1.37 -13.65 -16.31
C THR A 88 0.98 -12.20 -16.02
N LEU A 89 1.82 -11.45 -15.31
CA LEU A 89 1.57 -10.06 -14.93
C LEU A 89 1.73 -9.08 -16.11
N SER A 90 2.55 -9.42 -17.10
CA SER A 90 2.74 -8.58 -18.29
C SER A 90 1.62 -8.71 -19.32
N ASP A 91 0.77 -9.73 -19.24
CA ASP A 91 -0.38 -9.88 -20.13
C ASP A 91 -1.42 -8.78 -19.88
N GLY A 92 -1.61 -7.92 -20.89
CA GLY A 92 -2.41 -6.70 -20.77
C GLY A 92 -1.79 -5.59 -19.92
N GLY A 93 -0.55 -5.77 -19.45
CA GLY A 93 0.20 -4.82 -18.63
C GLY A 93 1.18 -3.96 -19.43
N ARG A 94 2.05 -3.25 -18.70
CA ARG A 94 3.10 -2.38 -19.23
C ARG A 94 4.43 -2.66 -18.55
N VAL A 95 5.45 -3.03 -19.32
CA VAL A 95 6.81 -3.24 -18.79
C VAL A 95 7.52 -1.89 -18.64
N LEU A 96 8.02 -1.60 -17.44
CA LEU A 96 8.76 -0.38 -17.10
C LEU A 96 10.27 -0.61 -17.19
N MET A 97 10.75 -1.70 -16.58
CA MET A 97 12.12 -2.20 -16.74
C MET A 97 12.05 -3.66 -17.22
N PRO A 98 12.57 -3.99 -18.41
CA PRO A 98 12.51 -5.34 -18.97
C PRO A 98 13.14 -6.40 -18.08
N LEU A 99 12.66 -7.64 -18.17
CA LEU A 99 13.26 -8.76 -17.45
C LEU A 99 14.72 -8.96 -17.87
N GLY A 100 15.64 -8.89 -16.91
CA GLY A 100 17.06 -8.97 -17.19
C GLY A 100 17.95 -8.92 -15.95
N GLU A 101 19.25 -8.84 -16.19
CA GLU A 101 20.26 -8.62 -15.16
C GLU A 101 20.51 -7.12 -14.98
N TYR A 102 20.58 -6.70 -13.72
CA TYR A 102 20.81 -5.32 -13.31
C TYR A 102 21.89 -5.29 -12.22
N PRO A 103 22.58 -4.15 -12.00
CA PRO A 103 23.66 -4.07 -11.00
C PRO A 103 23.25 -4.50 -9.58
N PHE A 104 21.98 -4.36 -9.23
CA PHE A 104 21.41 -4.70 -7.92
C PHE A 104 20.73 -6.08 -7.88
N SER A 105 20.46 -6.72 -9.02
CA SER A 105 19.80 -8.03 -9.05
C SER A 105 20.13 -8.81 -10.34
N PRO A 106 20.57 -10.09 -10.24
CA PRO A 106 20.93 -10.90 -11.39
C PRO A 106 19.73 -11.39 -12.22
N TYR A 107 18.50 -11.15 -11.76
CA TYR A 107 17.28 -11.44 -12.51
C TYR A 107 16.10 -10.65 -11.93
N TYR A 108 15.74 -9.57 -12.61
CA TYR A 108 14.76 -8.59 -12.13
C TYR A 108 13.89 -8.05 -13.27
N VAL A 109 12.65 -7.69 -12.95
CA VAL A 109 11.72 -6.98 -13.84
C VAL A 109 10.86 -6.00 -13.05
N TRP A 110 10.51 -4.88 -13.66
CA TRP A 110 9.52 -3.94 -13.15
C TRP A 110 8.43 -3.71 -14.18
N LEU A 111 7.18 -3.89 -13.80
CA LEU A 111 6.02 -3.76 -14.69
C LEU A 111 4.78 -3.30 -13.93
N GLU A 112 3.82 -2.78 -14.67
CA GLU A 112 2.43 -2.62 -14.24
C GLU A 112 1.60 -3.76 -14.86
N ASP A 113 0.68 -4.32 -14.09
CA ASP A 113 -0.26 -5.31 -14.62
C ASP A 113 -1.48 -4.67 -15.30
N ARG A 114 -2.39 -5.50 -15.79
CA ARG A 114 -3.63 -5.06 -16.45
C ARG A 114 -4.60 -4.28 -15.55
N PHE A 115 -4.44 -4.36 -14.23
CA PHE A 115 -5.23 -3.60 -13.24
C PHE A 115 -4.51 -2.31 -12.80
N GLY A 116 -3.31 -2.05 -13.31
CA GLY A 116 -2.50 -0.87 -13.03
C GLY A 116 -1.62 -0.99 -11.78
N LEU A 117 -1.62 -2.12 -11.08
CA LEU A 117 -0.73 -2.30 -9.93
C LEU A 117 0.71 -2.49 -10.42
N SER A 118 1.62 -1.74 -9.80
CA SER A 118 3.05 -1.80 -10.11
C SER A 118 3.75 -2.89 -9.30
N TRP A 119 4.52 -3.75 -9.98
CA TRP A 119 5.19 -4.93 -9.46
C TRP A 119 6.68 -4.91 -9.77
N GLN A 120 7.50 -5.14 -8.75
CA GLN A 120 8.94 -5.36 -8.90
C GLN A 120 9.25 -6.80 -8.54
N LEU A 121 9.68 -7.64 -9.49
CA LEU A 121 10.02 -9.03 -9.23
C LEU A 121 11.54 -9.17 -9.20
N SER A 122 12.10 -9.67 -8.10
CA SER A 122 13.54 -9.83 -7.93
C SER A 122 13.89 -11.26 -7.53
N TYR A 123 14.83 -11.89 -8.23
CA TYR A 123 15.33 -13.20 -7.83
C TYR A 123 16.19 -13.12 -6.57
N ALA A 124 15.81 -13.87 -5.55
CA ALA A 124 16.45 -13.95 -4.24
C ALA A 124 16.59 -15.42 -3.82
N PRO A 125 17.69 -16.11 -4.19
CA PRO A 125 17.85 -17.56 -4.00
C PRO A 125 17.94 -18.00 -2.53
N ASP A 126 18.26 -17.08 -1.63
CA ASP A 126 18.47 -17.37 -0.21
C ASP A 126 17.16 -17.31 0.62
N LEU A 127 16.01 -17.09 -0.03
CA LEU A 127 14.71 -17.13 0.63
C LEU A 127 14.37 -18.53 1.14
N ASP A 128 13.81 -18.58 2.35
CA ASP A 128 13.28 -19.81 2.96
C ASP A 128 11.83 -20.12 2.55
N LYS A 129 11.23 -19.23 1.76
CA LYS A 129 9.85 -19.31 1.23
C LYS A 129 9.81 -18.90 -0.25
N PRO A 130 8.77 -19.28 -1.02
CA PRO A 130 8.72 -18.98 -2.45
C PRO A 130 8.72 -17.48 -2.76
N TYR A 131 7.98 -16.70 -1.96
CA TYR A 131 7.76 -15.27 -2.14
C TYR A 131 7.92 -14.52 -0.82
N GLN A 132 8.57 -13.36 -0.87
CA GLN A 132 8.55 -12.37 0.19
C GLN A 132 8.09 -11.04 -0.40
N PHE A 133 7.02 -10.47 0.17
CA PHE A 133 6.42 -9.23 -0.30
C PHE A 133 6.90 -8.04 0.52
N GLU A 134 7.19 -6.93 -0.15
CA GLU A 134 7.64 -5.68 0.45
C GLU A 134 6.92 -4.50 -0.23
N ILE A 135 6.61 -3.46 0.54
CA ILE A 135 6.01 -2.22 0.02
C ILE A 135 7.14 -1.34 -0.49
N CYS A 136 7.04 -0.81 -1.70
CA CYS A 136 8.02 0.12 -2.27
C CYS A 136 7.43 1.50 -2.48
N LEU A 137 8.10 2.51 -1.91
CA LEU A 137 7.81 3.92 -2.06
C LEU A 137 8.89 4.55 -2.95
N LEU A 138 8.50 5.03 -4.11
CA LEU A 138 9.37 5.70 -5.06
C LEU A 138 9.05 7.19 -5.11
N PHE A 139 9.91 7.97 -4.47
CA PHE A 139 9.83 9.41 -4.37
C PHE A 139 10.21 10.07 -5.70
N SER A 140 9.25 10.72 -6.33
CA SER A 140 9.32 11.23 -7.70
C SER A 140 8.81 12.68 -7.78
N GLN A 141 8.99 13.32 -8.94
CA GLN A 141 8.66 14.72 -9.17
C GLN A 141 9.25 15.65 -8.09
N ASP A 142 8.41 16.42 -7.41
CA ASP A 142 8.78 17.33 -6.33
C ASP A 142 9.09 16.62 -5.00
N GLN A 143 8.83 15.31 -4.91
CA GLN A 143 9.13 14.49 -3.73
C GLN A 143 10.53 13.86 -3.78
N VAL A 144 11.26 13.94 -4.90
CA VAL A 144 12.62 13.40 -5.01
C VAL A 144 13.52 14.01 -3.94
N GLY A 145 14.23 13.15 -3.19
CA GLY A 145 15.09 13.53 -2.08
C GLY A 145 14.41 13.48 -0.71
N LEU A 146 13.11 13.18 -0.67
CA LEU A 146 12.36 13.03 0.59
C LEU A 146 12.42 11.61 1.18
N ALA A 147 13.01 10.63 0.49
CA ALA A 147 13.15 9.28 1.03
C ALA A 147 13.92 9.27 2.36
N GLN A 148 15.08 9.95 2.44
CA GLN A 148 15.87 10.01 3.69
C GLN A 148 15.15 10.78 4.81
N PRO A 149 14.58 11.99 4.57
CA PRO A 149 13.70 12.66 5.53
C PRO A 149 12.57 11.79 6.07
N MET A 150 11.95 10.96 5.21
CA MET A 150 10.89 10.03 5.62
C MET A 150 11.39 8.96 6.58
N LEU A 151 12.54 8.34 6.28
CA LEU A 151 13.18 7.38 7.18
C LEU A 151 13.51 8.01 8.53
N ASP A 152 14.10 9.21 8.51
CA ASP A 152 14.48 9.93 9.73
C ASP A 152 13.26 10.31 10.58
N TYR A 153 12.15 10.66 9.95
CA TYR A 153 10.91 10.97 10.65
C TYR A 153 10.29 9.71 11.27
N TYR A 154 10.08 8.66 10.49
CA TYR A 154 9.34 7.49 10.98
C TYR A 154 10.13 6.61 11.94
N LYS A 155 11.46 6.53 11.83
CA LYS A 155 12.27 5.78 12.81
C LYS A 155 12.09 6.32 14.24
N ASP A 156 11.84 7.63 14.39
CA ASP A 156 11.69 8.29 15.68
C ASP A 156 10.23 8.34 16.15
N LYS A 157 9.28 8.30 15.21
CA LYS A 157 7.84 8.49 15.49
C LYS A 157 7.05 7.20 15.60
N LEU A 158 7.41 6.17 14.83
CA LEU A 158 6.68 4.90 14.83
C LEU A 158 7.23 3.95 15.91
N PRO A 159 6.36 3.22 16.62
CA PRO A 159 6.80 2.25 17.61
C PRO A 159 7.56 1.11 16.94
N GLN A 160 8.70 0.72 17.52
CA GLN A 160 9.57 -0.35 17.00
C GLN A 160 10.08 -0.11 15.58
N ALA A 161 10.11 1.16 15.15
CA ALA A 161 10.67 1.51 13.87
C ALA A 161 12.20 1.63 13.93
N SER A 162 12.87 1.20 12.88
CA SER A 162 14.30 1.39 12.71
C SER A 162 14.64 1.47 11.22
N VAL A 163 15.82 2.01 10.91
CA VAL A 163 16.32 2.05 9.54
C VAL A 163 17.25 0.85 9.34
N GLY A 164 16.97 0.05 8.32
CA GLY A 164 17.75 -1.12 7.94
C GLY A 164 18.87 -0.77 6.96
N GLN A 165 19.02 -1.57 5.91
CA GLN A 165 20.00 -1.30 4.87
C GLN A 165 19.71 0.03 4.17
N ILE A 166 20.77 0.76 3.85
CA ILE A 166 20.72 1.99 3.05
C ILE A 166 21.76 1.87 1.94
N SER A 167 21.37 2.26 0.74
CA SER A 167 22.23 2.38 -0.43
C SER A 167 21.97 3.71 -1.12
N TYR A 168 23.06 4.34 -1.54
CA TYR A 168 23.06 5.65 -2.17
C TYR A 168 23.42 5.51 -3.64
N TYR A 169 22.90 6.42 -4.47
CA TYR A 169 23.42 6.59 -5.83
C TYR A 169 24.90 7.01 -5.77
N GLY A 170 25.72 6.36 -6.59
CA GLY A 170 27.09 6.74 -6.86
C GLY A 170 27.21 7.97 -7.76
N GLU A 171 28.44 8.44 -7.96
CA GLU A 171 28.72 9.57 -8.84
C GLU A 171 28.30 9.26 -10.28
N GLY A 172 27.38 10.08 -10.83
CA GLY A 172 26.87 9.93 -12.19
C GLY A 172 25.77 8.88 -12.38
N GLU A 173 25.34 8.18 -11.32
CA GLU A 173 24.29 7.16 -11.42
C GLU A 173 22.86 7.74 -11.47
N ALA A 174 22.65 8.93 -10.90
CA ALA A 174 21.37 9.65 -10.95
C ALA A 174 21.56 11.04 -11.58
N PRO A 175 20.83 11.40 -12.66
CA PRO A 175 20.89 12.75 -13.22
C PRO A 175 20.18 13.81 -12.38
N VAL A 176 19.24 13.41 -11.51
CA VAL A 176 18.55 14.35 -10.61
C VAL A 176 19.39 14.53 -9.34
N GLU A 177 19.88 15.75 -9.11
CA GLU A 177 20.75 16.05 -7.97
C GLU A 177 20.11 15.76 -6.61
N ALA A 178 18.79 15.98 -6.49
CA ALA A 178 18.05 15.70 -5.26
C ALA A 178 17.94 14.20 -4.94
N ALA A 179 18.07 13.31 -5.93
CA ALA A 179 17.98 11.88 -5.71
C ALA A 179 19.26 11.37 -5.04
N LYS A 180 19.14 10.88 -3.80
CA LYS A 180 20.27 10.39 -3.02
C LYS A 180 20.17 8.89 -2.74
N LEU A 181 19.00 8.43 -2.33
CA LEU A 181 18.77 7.03 -1.99
C LEU A 181 18.32 6.23 -3.21
N ASN A 182 19.07 5.20 -3.59
CA ASN A 182 18.61 4.25 -4.60
C ASN A 182 17.90 3.03 -3.98
N TYR A 183 18.10 2.81 -2.68
CA TYR A 183 17.41 1.79 -1.89
C TYR A 183 17.60 2.09 -0.40
N ALA A 184 16.54 2.00 0.39
CA ALA A 184 16.64 2.02 1.84
C ALA A 184 15.47 1.28 2.49
N GLU A 185 15.69 0.75 3.68
CA GLU A 185 14.70 -0.03 4.42
C GLU A 185 14.22 0.74 5.65
N LEU A 186 12.90 0.92 5.76
CA LEU A 186 12.22 1.21 7.01
C LEU A 186 11.66 -0.10 7.57
N LEU A 187 12.12 -0.48 8.76
CA LEU A 187 11.62 -1.64 9.48
C LEU A 187 10.61 -1.16 10.53
N ILE A 188 9.43 -1.78 10.60
CA ILE A 188 8.40 -1.55 11.62
C ILE A 188 8.06 -2.92 12.22
N GLY A 189 8.69 -3.26 13.35
CA GLY A 189 8.73 -4.64 13.82
C GLY A 189 9.38 -5.55 12.77
N ASP A 190 8.67 -6.59 12.34
CA ASP A 190 9.15 -7.51 11.28
C ASP A 190 8.76 -7.06 9.86
N GLN A 191 7.97 -5.99 9.73
CA GLN A 191 7.53 -5.49 8.44
C GLN A 191 8.57 -4.56 7.82
N LYS A 192 8.83 -4.73 6.53
CA LYS A 192 9.74 -3.88 5.75
C LYS A 192 8.99 -3.03 4.74
N ILE A 193 9.34 -1.73 4.69
CA ILE A 193 8.98 -0.80 3.63
C ILE A 193 10.28 -0.32 2.98
N ILE A 194 10.35 -0.41 1.65
CA ILE A 194 11.45 0.10 0.84
C ILE A 194 11.15 1.55 0.44
N ALA A 195 12.15 2.41 0.57
CA ALA A 195 12.10 3.80 0.15
C ALA A 195 13.22 4.10 -0.84
N MET A 196 12.88 4.77 -1.94
CA MET A 196 13.81 5.09 -3.03
C MET A 196 13.54 6.49 -3.57
N ASP A 197 14.58 7.24 -3.91
CA ASP A 197 14.46 8.42 -4.75
C ASP A 197 14.52 8.02 -6.22
N HIS A 198 13.63 8.57 -7.03
CA HIS A 198 13.63 8.36 -8.47
C HIS A 198 14.83 9.07 -9.11
N GLY A 199 15.87 8.31 -9.51
CA GLY A 199 17.11 8.88 -10.04
C GLY A 199 16.94 9.80 -11.26
N TYR A 200 15.91 9.55 -12.07
CA TYR A 200 15.55 10.36 -13.26
C TYR A 200 14.38 11.33 -13.04
N GLY A 201 13.93 11.52 -11.79
CA GLY A 201 12.81 12.39 -11.46
C GLY A 201 11.45 11.70 -11.50
N GLY A 202 11.16 10.92 -12.53
CA GLY A 202 9.87 10.23 -12.66
C GLY A 202 8.73 11.16 -13.08
N VAL A 203 7.57 10.58 -13.40
CA VAL A 203 6.42 11.32 -13.97
C VAL A 203 5.10 11.11 -13.23
N ALA A 204 4.99 10.11 -12.36
CA ALA A 204 3.85 9.93 -11.46
C ALA A 204 4.29 10.10 -10.01
N SER A 205 3.43 10.65 -9.17
CA SER A 205 3.65 10.91 -7.73
C SER A 205 2.61 10.14 -6.91
N PHE A 206 2.81 10.05 -5.59
CA PHE A 206 1.88 9.42 -4.67
C PHE A 206 0.47 10.02 -4.80
N ASN A 207 -0.53 9.15 -4.80
CA ASN A 207 -1.94 9.54 -4.75
C ASN A 207 -2.70 8.58 -3.83
N GLU A 208 -4.02 8.68 -3.81
CA GLU A 208 -4.89 7.90 -2.93
C GLU A 208 -5.10 6.46 -3.44
N ALA A 209 -4.62 6.13 -4.65
CA ALA A 209 -4.87 4.81 -5.24
C ALA A 209 -4.13 3.68 -4.54
N PHE A 210 -2.95 3.97 -4.00
CA PHE A 210 -2.23 3.08 -3.10
C PHE A 210 -2.06 3.84 -1.79
N SER A 211 -2.63 3.31 -0.71
CA SER A 211 -2.55 3.90 0.62
C SER A 211 -2.04 2.89 1.65
N LEU A 212 -1.59 3.41 2.80
CA LEU A 212 -1.12 2.63 3.94
C LEU A 212 -2.19 2.65 5.02
N MET A 213 -2.83 1.50 5.25
CA MET A 213 -3.91 1.36 6.24
C MET A 213 -3.37 0.82 7.56
N VAL A 214 -3.89 1.32 8.68
CA VAL A 214 -3.63 0.80 10.02
C VAL A 214 -4.96 0.51 10.71
N TYR A 215 -5.02 -0.64 11.40
CA TYR A 215 -6.13 -0.93 12.29
C TYR A 215 -5.84 -0.37 13.68
N VAL A 216 -6.86 0.23 14.29
CA VAL A 216 -6.80 0.77 15.65
C VAL A 216 -7.93 0.23 16.51
N ASP A 217 -7.63 -0.03 17.78
CA ASP A 217 -8.56 -0.64 18.73
C ASP A 217 -9.10 0.39 19.75
N SER A 218 -8.54 1.60 19.78
CA SER A 218 -8.98 2.68 20.67
C SER A 218 -8.84 4.07 20.02
N GLN A 219 -9.58 5.05 20.55
CA GLN A 219 -9.51 6.43 20.05
C GLN A 219 -8.13 7.05 20.32
N GLU A 220 -7.50 6.73 21.45
CA GLU A 220 -6.15 7.20 21.78
C GLU A 220 -5.11 6.71 20.76
N GLU A 221 -5.23 5.45 20.33
CA GLU A 221 -4.37 4.89 19.28
C GLU A 221 -4.65 5.58 17.93
N ALA A 222 -5.92 5.77 17.57
CA ALA A 222 -6.30 6.49 16.36
C ALA A 222 -5.71 7.91 16.32
N ASP A 223 -5.86 8.66 17.41
CA ASP A 223 -5.37 10.03 17.55
C ASP A 223 -3.83 10.06 17.46
N SER A 224 -3.14 9.11 18.10
CA SER A 224 -1.68 8.98 18.01
C SER A 224 -1.20 8.75 16.58
N TRP A 225 -1.92 7.93 15.79
CA TRP A 225 -1.61 7.75 14.37
C TRP A 225 -1.83 9.04 13.59
N TYR A 226 -2.95 9.74 13.79
CA TYR A 226 -3.20 11.03 13.12
C TYR A 226 -2.13 12.08 13.44
N GLU A 227 -1.57 12.11 14.65
CA GLU A 227 -0.46 13.01 14.99
C GLU A 227 0.81 12.74 14.17
N ILE A 228 1.01 11.50 13.72
CA ILE A 228 2.18 11.06 12.96
C ILE A 228 1.98 11.25 11.45
N VAL A 229 0.79 10.95 10.93
CA VAL A 229 0.58 10.83 9.47
C VAL A 229 -0.35 11.89 8.88
N SER A 230 -0.94 12.78 9.68
CA SER A 230 -1.82 13.83 9.18
C SER A 230 -1.15 15.20 9.16
N ALA A 231 -0.51 15.53 8.03
CA ALA A 231 0.10 16.83 7.79
C ALA A 231 -0.73 17.74 6.88
N VAL A 232 -1.73 17.19 6.16
CA VAL A 232 -2.60 17.92 5.22
C VAL A 232 -4.05 17.87 5.72
N PRO A 233 -4.55 18.91 6.42
CA PRO A 233 -5.89 18.90 7.03
C PRO A 233 -7.06 18.71 6.05
N GLU A 234 -6.88 19.10 4.79
CA GLU A 234 -7.87 18.94 3.72
C GLU A 234 -7.99 17.48 3.24
N ALA A 235 -6.97 16.66 3.47
CA ALA A 235 -6.98 15.24 3.14
C ALA A 235 -7.71 14.38 4.19
N GLU A 236 -8.06 14.95 5.35
CA GLU A 236 -8.80 14.23 6.40
C GLU A 236 -10.28 14.09 6.04
N ILE A 237 -10.66 12.94 5.49
CA ILE A 237 -12.03 12.59 5.10
C ILE A 237 -12.23 11.09 5.33
N CYS A 238 -13.30 10.68 6.01
CA CYS A 238 -13.68 9.26 6.19
C CYS A 238 -12.55 8.35 6.72
N GLY A 239 -11.72 8.83 7.64
CA GLY A 239 -10.61 8.04 8.18
C GLY A 239 -9.27 8.24 7.46
N TRP A 240 -9.26 8.94 6.32
CA TRP A 240 -8.06 9.20 5.54
C TRP A 240 -7.18 10.28 6.17
N ALA A 241 -5.90 10.23 5.86
CA ALA A 241 -4.92 11.26 6.15
C ALA A 241 -3.86 11.30 5.05
N LYS A 242 -3.10 12.40 4.98
CA LYS A 242 -1.93 12.52 4.12
C LYS A 242 -0.78 13.13 4.89
N ASP A 243 0.38 12.50 4.80
CA ASP A 243 1.57 12.93 5.51
C ASP A 243 2.31 14.05 4.76
N GLN A 244 3.38 14.56 5.38
CA GLN A 244 4.24 15.60 4.83
C GLN A 244 5.08 15.16 3.62
N PHE A 245 5.08 13.87 3.31
CA PHE A 245 5.79 13.25 2.19
C PHE A 245 4.85 12.98 1.00
N GLY A 246 3.54 13.12 1.20
CA GLY A 246 2.49 12.93 0.21
C GLY A 246 1.90 11.51 0.18
N ILE A 247 2.29 10.63 1.10
CA ILE A 247 1.74 9.27 1.18
C ILE A 247 0.35 9.33 1.81
N SER A 248 -0.58 8.58 1.23
CA SER A 248 -1.96 8.50 1.71
C SER A 248 -2.08 7.39 2.77
N TRP A 249 -2.76 7.70 3.87
CA TRP A 249 -2.95 6.82 5.01
C TRP A 249 -4.43 6.63 5.33
N GLN A 250 -4.78 5.47 5.89
CA GLN A 250 -6.13 5.19 6.39
C GLN A 250 -6.05 4.66 7.83
N ILE A 251 -6.70 5.37 8.76
CA ILE A 251 -6.76 4.97 10.17
C ILE A 251 -8.14 4.38 10.41
N VAL A 252 -8.22 3.05 10.50
CA VAL A 252 -9.49 2.30 10.47
C VAL A 252 -9.74 1.63 11.81
N PRO A 253 -10.80 1.99 12.55
CA PRO A 253 -11.19 1.28 13.76
C PRO A 253 -11.56 -0.18 13.48
N ARG A 254 -11.02 -1.13 14.25
CA ARG A 254 -11.33 -2.56 14.07
C ARG A 254 -12.83 -2.86 14.24
N ILE A 255 -13.50 -2.13 15.13
CA ILE A 255 -14.95 -2.23 15.32
C ILE A 255 -15.75 -1.99 14.03
N LEU A 256 -15.27 -1.15 13.11
CA LEU A 256 -15.94 -0.92 11.83
C LEU A 256 -15.89 -2.19 10.96
N MET A 257 -14.78 -2.92 11.02
CA MET A 257 -14.61 -4.16 10.27
C MET A 257 -15.41 -5.30 10.88
N GLU A 258 -15.41 -5.41 12.20
CA GLU A 258 -16.23 -6.39 12.93
C GLU A 258 -17.73 -6.16 12.69
N ALA A 259 -18.14 -4.90 12.56
CA ALA A 259 -19.51 -4.55 12.23
C ALA A 259 -19.92 -5.11 10.87
N TYR A 260 -19.09 -5.01 9.82
CA TYR A 260 -19.43 -5.53 8.49
C TYR A 260 -19.73 -7.04 8.47
N ASP A 261 -19.18 -7.80 9.42
CA ASP A 261 -19.43 -9.23 9.59
C ASP A 261 -20.66 -9.52 10.47
N SER A 262 -20.85 -8.75 11.55
CA SER A 262 -21.75 -9.13 12.64
C SER A 262 -23.00 -8.27 12.82
N ALA A 263 -23.02 -7.05 12.31
CA ALA A 263 -24.11 -6.10 12.54
C ALA A 263 -25.28 -6.30 11.59
N SER A 264 -26.47 -5.87 12.01
CA SER A 264 -27.68 -5.89 11.16
C SER A 264 -27.55 -4.91 9.98
N PRO A 265 -28.29 -5.13 8.87
CA PRO A 265 -28.31 -4.21 7.75
C PRO A 265 -28.67 -2.77 8.14
N GLU A 266 -29.58 -2.59 9.09
CA GLU A 266 -29.98 -1.28 9.61
C GLU A 266 -28.85 -0.57 10.36
N GLN A 267 -28.11 -1.31 11.20
CA GLN A 267 -26.96 -0.79 11.94
C GLN A 267 -25.84 -0.39 10.98
N ILE A 268 -25.48 -1.24 10.02
CA ILE A 268 -24.44 -0.90 9.04
C ILE A 268 -24.83 0.29 8.17
N LYS A 269 -26.09 0.39 7.77
CA LYS A 269 -26.56 1.57 7.04
C LYS A 269 -26.38 2.85 7.86
N ALA A 270 -26.67 2.81 9.16
CA ALA A 270 -26.49 3.95 10.05
C ALA A 270 -25.01 4.30 10.24
N VAL A 271 -24.16 3.28 10.46
CA VAL A 271 -22.70 3.45 10.58
C VAL A 271 -22.11 4.05 9.31
N ASN A 272 -22.41 3.50 8.13
CA ASN A 272 -21.92 4.01 6.86
C ASN A 272 -22.35 5.47 6.62
N ALA A 273 -23.61 5.81 6.91
CA ALA A 273 -24.09 7.17 6.81
C ALA A 273 -23.34 8.13 7.75
N ALA A 274 -23.00 7.70 8.97
CA ALA A 274 -22.22 8.50 9.91
C ALA A 274 -20.76 8.66 9.48
N VAL A 275 -20.09 7.56 9.10
CA VAL A 275 -18.70 7.53 8.63
C VAL A 275 -18.47 8.49 7.47
N MET A 276 -19.40 8.57 6.52
CA MET A 276 -19.33 9.48 5.36
C MET A 276 -19.35 10.97 5.73
N THR A 277 -19.74 11.32 6.97
CA THR A 277 -19.75 12.70 7.47
C THR A 277 -18.55 13.02 8.36
N MET A 278 -17.80 12.00 8.76
CA MET A 278 -16.65 12.12 9.66
C MET A 278 -15.38 12.46 8.87
N LYS A 279 -14.51 13.29 9.45
CA LYS A 279 -13.13 13.45 8.96
C LYS A 279 -12.25 12.33 9.53
N ARG A 280 -12.12 12.32 10.85
CA ARG A 280 -11.52 11.24 11.64
C ARG A 280 -12.63 10.39 12.23
N LEU A 281 -12.46 9.07 12.24
CA LEU A 281 -13.49 8.15 12.69
C LEU A 281 -13.57 8.16 14.23
N ASP A 282 -14.76 8.45 14.76
CA ASP A 282 -15.02 8.46 16.19
C ASP A 282 -15.56 7.10 16.64
N ILE A 283 -14.73 6.35 17.37
CA ILE A 283 -15.03 4.96 17.75
C ILE A 283 -16.26 4.88 18.65
N ALA A 284 -16.42 5.85 19.57
CA ALA A 284 -17.56 5.87 20.48
C ALA A 284 -18.89 6.11 19.74
N SER A 285 -18.92 7.03 18.78
CA SER A 285 -20.09 7.28 17.94
C SER A 285 -20.43 6.07 17.08
N ILE A 286 -19.43 5.36 16.55
CA ILE A 286 -19.67 4.11 15.82
C ILE A 286 -20.26 3.04 16.74
N GLN A 287 -19.71 2.85 17.95
CA GLN A 287 -20.24 1.90 18.93
C GLN A 287 -21.70 2.19 19.28
N VAL A 288 -22.06 3.46 19.51
CA VAL A 288 -23.45 3.85 19.82
C VAL A 288 -24.42 3.50 18.70
N LEU A 289 -23.97 3.47 17.44
CA LEU A 289 -24.81 3.05 16.30
C LEU A 289 -24.93 1.53 16.16
N LEU A 290 -24.04 0.78 16.81
CA LEU A 290 -24.00 -0.68 16.82
C LEU A 290 -24.74 -1.29 18.03
N ASP A 291 -25.02 -0.50 19.07
CA ASP A 291 -25.82 -0.90 20.25
C ASP A 291 -27.34 -0.82 19.99
#